data_AF-A0AAW1CBY2-F1
#
_entry.id   AF-A0AAW1CBY2-F1
#
_cell.length_a   1.000
_cell.length_b   1.000
_cell.length_c   1.000
_cell.angle_alpha   90.00
_cell.angle_beta   90.00
_cell.angle_gamma   90.00
#
_symmetry.space_group_name_H-M   'P 1'
#
loop_
_entity.id
_entity.type
_entity.pdbx_description
1 polymer ?
#
loop_
_entity_poly.entity_id
_entity_poly.type
_entity_poly.pdbx_seq_one_letter_code
_entity_poly.pdbx_strand_id
1 'polypeptide(L)'
;MYCKLVEHVPGQPARNPQCRICDQRSRNPNLRHPISNAIDGKNTWWQSPSIQNGMEYHYVTITLDLQQIFQIAYVIVKVANAPRPGNWILERSLDGNNYEPWQYYALTDTECLTRYNISPRTGPPSYAKDDEVICTSYYSKIHPLENGEVR
;
A
#
# COMPACT_ATOMS: atom_id res chain seq x y z
N MET A 1 2.61 17.17 9.74
CA MET A 1 1.52 17.61 8.85
C MET A 1 1.49 16.67 7.65
N TYR A 2 0.32 16.41 7.06
CA TYR A 2 0.19 15.66 5.81
C TYR A 2 -0.88 16.31 4.94
N CYS A 3 -0.80 16.14 3.63
CA CYS A 3 -1.79 16.64 2.69
C CYS A 3 -2.28 15.51 1.81
N LYS A 4 -3.57 15.54 1.48
CA LYS A 4 -4.22 14.53 0.67
C LYS A 4 -4.29 14.98 -0.79
N LEU A 5 -4.07 14.05 -1.71
CA LEU A 5 -4.33 14.27 -3.13
C LEU A 5 -5.83 14.32 -3.40
N VAL A 6 -6.27 15.34 -4.14
CA VAL A 6 -7.67 15.54 -4.54
C VAL A 6 -7.73 15.81 -6.03
N GLU A 7 -8.84 15.43 -6.67
CA GLU A 7 -9.10 15.86 -8.04
C GLU A 7 -9.26 17.38 -8.07
N HIS A 8 -8.54 18.03 -8.98
CA HIS A 8 -8.69 19.47 -9.18
C HIS A 8 -9.99 19.73 -9.92
N VAL A 9 -10.89 20.54 -9.34
CA VAL A 9 -12.08 21.03 -10.03
C VAL A 9 -11.68 22.28 -10.84
N PRO A 10 -11.79 22.26 -12.19
CA PRO A 10 -11.45 23.41 -13.01
C PRO A 10 -12.25 24.65 -12.60
N GLY A 11 -11.56 25.78 -12.40
CA GLY A 11 -12.19 27.07 -12.07
C GLY A 11 -12.30 27.41 -10.57
N GLN A 12 -11.85 26.54 -9.67
CA GLN A 12 -11.73 26.87 -8.24
C GLN A 12 -10.26 27.06 -7.83
N PRO A 13 -9.92 28.13 -7.08
CA PRO A 13 -8.57 28.31 -6.58
C PRO A 13 -8.19 27.17 -5.63
N ALA A 14 -7.00 26.60 -5.82
CA ALA A 14 -6.46 25.54 -4.98
C ALA A 14 -6.12 26.07 -3.57
N ARG A 15 -7.14 26.20 -2.71
CA ARG A 15 -6.92 26.45 -1.28
C ARG A 15 -6.35 25.19 -0.64
N ASN A 16 -5.12 25.30 -0.15
CA ASN A 16 -4.35 24.36 0.69
C ASN A 16 -5.02 22.96 0.80
N PRO A 17 -4.85 22.08 -0.21
CA PRO A 17 -5.77 20.97 -0.43
C PRO A 17 -5.70 19.99 0.75
N GLN A 18 -6.71 20.06 1.62
CA GLN A 18 -7.03 19.08 2.65
C GLN A 18 -5.84 18.64 3.54
N CYS A 19 -4.95 19.57 3.89
CA CYS A 19 -3.85 19.27 4.82
C CYS A 19 -4.36 19.12 6.26
N ARG A 20 -3.84 18.14 6.99
CA ARG A 20 -4.20 17.80 8.37
C ARG A 20 -2.95 17.50 9.22
N ILE A 21 -3.17 17.35 10.52
CA ILE A 21 -2.13 16.98 11.49
C ILE A 21 -2.31 15.49 11.82
N CYS A 22 -1.23 14.73 11.71
CA CYS A 22 -1.10 13.41 12.30
C CYS A 22 -0.16 13.58 13.49
N ASP A 23 -0.64 13.26 14.70
CA ASP A 23 0.09 13.37 15.96
C ASP A 23 -0.24 12.17 16.84
N GLN A 24 0.70 11.24 16.90
CA GLN A 24 0.59 10.01 17.67
C GLN A 24 0.46 10.26 19.19
N ARG A 25 0.95 11.39 19.70
CA ARG A 25 0.91 11.76 21.12
C ARG A 25 -0.31 12.61 21.48
N SER A 26 -1.15 12.93 20.50
CA SER A 26 -2.32 13.78 20.73
C SER A 26 -3.31 13.14 21.71
N ARG A 27 -3.94 13.98 22.53
CA ARG A 27 -5.11 13.59 23.33
C ARG A 27 -6.34 13.34 22.45
N ASN A 28 -6.38 13.92 21.25
CA ASN A 28 -7.46 13.71 20.29
C ASN A 28 -7.22 12.40 19.51
N PRO A 29 -8.07 11.37 19.67
CA PRO A 29 -7.91 10.10 18.95
C PRO A 29 -7.95 10.25 17.43
N ASN A 30 -8.66 11.25 16.90
CA ASN A 30 -8.82 11.47 15.45
C ASN A 30 -7.53 11.94 14.74
N LEU A 31 -6.50 12.29 15.50
CA LEU A 31 -5.18 12.68 14.97
C LEU A 31 -4.16 11.52 15.04
N ARG A 32 -4.56 10.36 15.61
CA ARG A 32 -3.67 9.22 15.82
C ARG A 32 -3.98 8.11 14.80
N HIS A 33 -2.95 7.64 14.11
CA HIS A 33 -3.05 6.60 13.08
C HIS A 33 -2.03 5.47 13.31
N PRO A 34 -2.08 4.77 14.47
CA PRO A 34 -1.16 3.68 14.79
C PRO A 34 -1.33 2.46 13.89
N ILE A 35 -0.31 1.59 13.84
CA ILE A 35 -0.32 0.38 12.99
C ILE A 35 -1.46 -0.58 13.32
N SER A 36 -1.90 -0.61 14.59
CA SER A 36 -3.04 -1.42 15.02
C SER A 36 -4.34 -1.10 14.28
N ASN A 37 -4.50 0.14 13.78
CA ASN A 37 -5.66 0.54 13.00
C ASN A 37 -5.76 -0.21 11.66
N ALA A 38 -4.66 -0.77 11.14
CA ALA A 38 -4.68 -1.53 9.88
C ALA A 38 -5.47 -2.85 9.99
N ILE A 39 -5.68 -3.35 11.21
CA ILE A 39 -6.27 -4.66 11.48
C ILE A 39 -7.40 -4.61 12.52
N ASP A 40 -7.91 -3.42 12.87
CA ASP A 40 -8.90 -3.25 13.94
C ASP A 40 -10.34 -3.56 13.52
N GLY A 41 -10.57 -3.85 12.23
CA GLY A 41 -11.89 -4.13 11.66
C GLY A 41 -12.81 -2.91 11.56
N LYS A 42 -12.29 -1.70 11.76
CA LYS A 42 -13.04 -0.43 11.70
C LYS A 42 -12.63 0.36 10.47
N ASN A 43 -13.34 1.47 10.21
CA ASN A 43 -12.96 2.44 9.18
C ASN A 43 -11.86 3.40 9.67
N THR A 44 -10.90 2.89 10.44
CA THR A 44 -9.69 3.64 10.81
C THR A 44 -8.52 3.16 9.94
N TRP A 45 -7.40 3.89 9.97
CA TRP A 45 -6.23 3.52 9.19
C TRP A 45 -4.93 3.81 9.94
N TRP A 46 -3.88 3.09 9.55
CA TRP A 46 -2.51 3.42 9.86
C TRP A 46 -1.95 4.39 8.81
N GLN A 47 -1.07 5.30 9.23
CA GLN A 47 -0.45 6.25 8.32
C GLN A 47 1.07 6.34 8.55
N SER A 48 1.84 6.21 7.47
CA SER A 48 3.28 6.45 7.48
C SER A 48 3.61 7.94 7.66
N PRO A 49 4.84 8.27 8.08
CA PRO A 49 5.33 9.63 7.97
C PRO A 49 5.32 10.11 6.51
N SER A 50 4.98 11.39 6.30
CA SER A 50 5.03 11.96 4.95
C SER A 50 6.48 12.11 4.47
N ILE A 51 6.69 11.96 3.16
CA ILE A 51 7.98 12.18 2.48
C ILE A 51 8.59 13.57 2.77
N GLN A 52 7.77 14.57 3.12
CA GLN A 52 8.27 15.87 3.60
C GLN A 52 9.25 15.74 4.78
N ASN A 53 9.15 14.68 5.58
CA ASN A 53 10.03 14.45 6.73
C ASN A 53 11.31 13.69 6.37
N GLY A 54 11.49 13.24 5.13
CA GLY A 54 12.66 12.47 4.72
C GLY A 54 12.39 11.52 3.55
N MET A 55 13.43 11.30 2.73
CA MET A 55 13.35 10.38 1.58
C MET A 55 13.33 8.92 2.00
N GLU A 56 13.80 8.60 3.20
CA GLU A 56 13.72 7.27 3.80
C GLU A 56 12.27 6.75 3.89
N TYR A 57 11.29 7.65 4.02
CA TYR A 57 9.87 7.30 4.06
C TYR A 57 9.26 6.97 2.69
N HIS A 58 10.08 6.95 1.62
CA HIS A 58 9.69 6.28 0.37
C HIS A 58 9.59 4.77 0.52
N TYR A 59 10.25 4.20 1.52
CA TYR A 59 10.25 2.77 1.80
C TYR A 59 9.59 2.53 3.16
N VAL A 60 8.54 1.70 3.16
CA VAL A 60 7.87 1.30 4.40
C VAL A 60 7.58 -0.19 4.34
N THR A 61 7.92 -0.88 5.42
CA THR A 61 7.64 -2.30 5.61
C THR A 61 6.57 -2.46 6.68
N ILE A 62 5.54 -3.23 6.36
CA ILE A 62 4.52 -3.67 7.32
C ILE A 62 4.67 -5.17 7.46
N THR A 63 4.94 -5.64 8.68
CA THR A 63 5.05 -7.06 8.99
C THR A 63 3.85 -7.48 9.82
N LEU A 64 3.11 -8.48 9.34
CA LEU A 64 2.02 -9.10 10.09
C LEU A 64 2.48 -10.49 10.57
N ASP A 65 2.67 -10.62 11.88
CA ASP A 65 2.95 -11.90 12.52
C ASP A 65 1.63 -12.60 12.88
N LEU A 66 1.38 -13.74 12.23
CA LEU A 66 0.18 -14.56 12.47
C LEU A 66 0.33 -15.50 13.67
N GLN A 67 1.52 -15.59 14.27
CA GLN A 67 1.87 -16.43 15.42
C GLN A 67 1.75 -17.96 15.19
N GLN A 68 1.17 -18.39 14.07
CA GLN A 68 1.00 -19.78 13.66
C GLN A 68 1.10 -19.90 12.14
N ILE A 69 1.25 -21.13 11.65
CA ILE A 69 1.28 -21.40 10.21
C ILE A 69 -0.16 -21.46 9.69
N PHE A 70 -0.46 -20.67 8.66
CA PHE A 70 -1.77 -20.63 8.00
C PHE A 70 -1.67 -20.97 6.52
N GLN A 71 -2.71 -21.61 6.00
CA GLN A 71 -2.98 -21.66 4.56
C GLN A 71 -3.77 -20.41 4.17
N ILE A 72 -3.09 -19.41 3.60
CA ILE A 72 -3.70 -18.13 3.24
C ILE A 72 -4.34 -18.25 1.85
N ALA A 73 -5.63 -17.92 1.76
CA ALA A 73 -6.36 -17.90 0.50
C ALA A 73 -6.26 -16.55 -0.23
N TYR A 74 -6.25 -15.44 0.50
CA TYR A 74 -6.15 -14.09 -0.07
C TYR A 74 -5.58 -13.11 0.95
N VAL A 75 -4.94 -12.05 0.46
CA VAL A 75 -4.53 -10.88 1.23
C VAL A 75 -5.13 -9.67 0.54
N ILE A 76 -5.90 -8.86 1.27
CA ILE A 76 -6.52 -7.66 0.72
C ILE A 76 -5.92 -6.44 1.43
N VAL A 77 -5.35 -5.53 0.65
CA VAL A 77 -4.83 -4.26 1.16
C VAL A 77 -5.75 -3.15 0.69
N LYS A 78 -6.31 -2.41 1.64
CA LYS A 78 -7.14 -1.22 1.37
C LYS A 78 -6.39 0.03 1.81
N VAL A 79 -6.11 0.92 0.87
CA VAL A 79 -5.54 2.23 1.19
C VAL A 79 -6.64 3.17 1.64
N ALA A 80 -6.36 4.03 2.61
CA ALA A 80 -7.35 4.96 3.17
C ALA A 80 -7.31 6.30 2.43
N ASN A 81 -6.57 7.27 2.96
CA ASN A 81 -6.53 8.65 2.50
C ASN A 81 -5.43 8.92 1.44
N ALA A 82 -4.99 7.89 0.73
CA ALA A 82 -3.94 7.96 -0.28
C ALA A 82 -4.23 7.00 -1.45
N PRO A 83 -3.66 7.26 -2.65
CA PRO A 83 -3.63 6.29 -3.73
C PRO A 83 -2.93 4.98 -3.32
N ARG A 84 -3.15 3.92 -4.09
CA ARG A 84 -2.42 2.66 -3.90
C ARG A 84 -0.92 2.86 -4.16
N PRO A 85 -0.04 2.11 -3.46
CA PRO A 85 1.40 2.18 -3.73
C PRO A 85 1.69 1.76 -5.18
N GLY A 86 2.63 2.44 -5.81
CA GLY A 86 3.04 2.14 -7.19
C GLY A 86 3.88 0.86 -7.26
N ASN A 87 4.99 0.83 -6.53
CA ASN A 87 5.91 -0.30 -6.47
C ASN A 87 5.95 -0.86 -5.05
N TRP A 88 5.67 -2.15 -4.89
CA TRP A 88 5.82 -2.86 -3.63
C TRP A 88 5.80 -4.39 -3.86
N ILE A 89 6.16 -5.13 -2.81
CA ILE A 89 6.26 -6.60 -2.84
C ILE A 89 5.42 -7.13 -1.69
N LEU A 90 4.58 -8.12 -1.97
CA LEU A 90 3.97 -8.94 -0.95
C LEU A 90 4.88 -10.14 -0.71
N GLU A 91 5.34 -10.31 0.52
CA GLU A 91 6.24 -11.39 0.93
C GLU A 91 5.61 -12.26 2.01
N ARG A 92 6.01 -13.52 2.09
CA ARG A 92 5.61 -14.48 3.12
C ARG A 92 6.83 -15.08 3.80
N SER A 93 6.65 -15.56 5.02
CA SER A 93 7.67 -16.29 5.76
C SER A 93 7.03 -17.40 6.61
N LEU A 94 7.73 -18.52 6.75
CA LEU A 94 7.35 -19.61 7.66
C LEU A 94 8.09 -19.54 9.01
N ASP A 95 9.19 -18.79 9.07
CA ASP A 95 10.10 -18.74 10.22
C ASP A 95 10.30 -17.33 10.80
N GLY A 96 9.71 -16.31 10.17
CA GLY A 96 9.83 -14.89 10.54
C GLY A 96 11.19 -14.26 10.21
N ASN A 97 12.09 -14.99 9.55
CA ASN A 97 13.45 -14.53 9.22
C ASN A 97 13.72 -14.55 7.71
N ASN A 98 13.33 -15.63 7.03
CA ASN A 98 13.47 -15.79 5.60
C ASN A 98 12.13 -15.46 4.93
N TYR A 99 12.15 -14.45 4.06
CA TYR A 99 10.99 -13.98 3.33
C TYR A 99 11.10 -14.39 1.87
N GLU A 100 10.01 -14.95 1.34
CA GLU A 100 9.86 -15.30 -0.06
C GLU A 100 8.76 -14.44 -0.68
N PRO A 101 8.91 -14.00 -1.93
CA PRO A 101 7.90 -13.21 -2.61
C PRO A 101 6.65 -14.06 -2.87
N TRP A 102 5.49 -13.48 -2.57
CA TRP A 102 4.20 -13.95 -3.07
C TRP A 102 3.81 -13.25 -4.36
N GLN A 103 4.03 -11.94 -4.44
CA GLN A 103 3.65 -11.16 -5.62
C GLN A 103 4.40 -9.83 -5.68
N TYR A 104 4.72 -9.42 -6.90
CA TYR A 104 5.29 -8.11 -7.19
C TYR A 104 4.23 -7.18 -7.78
N TYR A 105 4.24 -5.94 -7.33
CA TYR A 105 3.43 -4.87 -7.90
C TYR A 105 4.37 -3.77 -8.41
N ALA A 106 4.14 -3.35 -9.65
CA ALA A 106 4.94 -2.32 -10.30
C ALA A 106 4.05 -1.21 -10.88
N LEU A 107 4.56 0.01 -10.99
CA LEU A 107 3.82 1.14 -11.54
C LEU A 107 3.48 0.94 -13.02
N THR A 108 4.38 0.28 -13.75
CA THR A 108 4.24 -0.04 -15.17
C THR A 108 4.71 -1.45 -15.46
N ASP A 109 4.23 -2.03 -16.56
CA ASP A 109 4.66 -3.36 -17.03
C ASP A 109 6.17 -3.41 -17.31
N THR A 110 6.76 -2.31 -17.77
CA THR A 110 8.21 -2.18 -17.97
C THR A 110 8.96 -2.27 -16.64
N GLU A 111 8.42 -1.71 -15.56
CA GLU A 111 9.07 -1.75 -14.25
C GLU A 111 9.09 -3.15 -13.63
N CYS A 112 8.17 -4.04 -13.99
CA CYS A 112 8.27 -5.45 -13.62
C CYS A 112 9.58 -6.08 -14.10
N LEU A 113 9.96 -5.81 -15.35
CA LEU A 113 11.20 -6.31 -15.93
C LEU A 113 12.42 -5.59 -15.36
N THR A 114 12.40 -4.25 -15.35
CA THR A 114 13.62 -3.48 -15.00
C THR A 114 13.94 -3.48 -13.51
N ARG A 115 12.94 -3.62 -12.62
CA ARG A 115 13.16 -3.63 -11.16
C ARG A 115 13.19 -5.02 -10.56
N TYR A 116 12.31 -5.90 -11.01
CA TYR A 116 12.14 -7.22 -10.40
C TYR A 116 12.62 -8.36 -11.30
N ASN A 117 13.03 -8.06 -12.54
CA ASN A 117 13.44 -9.06 -13.53
C ASN A 117 12.35 -10.12 -13.78
N ILE A 118 11.09 -9.70 -13.77
CA ILE A 118 9.92 -10.57 -13.98
C ILE A 118 9.11 -10.05 -15.17
N SER A 119 8.71 -10.95 -16.07
CA SER A 119 7.82 -10.58 -17.17
C SER A 119 6.44 -10.16 -16.63
N PRO A 120 5.89 -9.02 -17.07
CA PRO A 120 4.65 -8.50 -16.54
C PRO A 120 3.46 -9.39 -16.92
N ARG A 121 2.57 -9.63 -15.96
CA ARG A 121 1.25 -10.20 -16.19
C ARG A 121 0.29 -9.08 -16.59
N THR A 122 -0.05 -9.07 -17.88
CA THR A 122 -0.97 -8.08 -18.45
C THR A 122 -2.43 -8.45 -18.17
N GLY A 123 -3.27 -7.42 -17.99
CA GLY A 123 -4.68 -7.59 -17.67
C GLY A 123 -4.94 -7.93 -16.19
N PRO A 124 -6.13 -8.46 -15.86
CA PRO A 124 -6.44 -8.92 -14.51
C PRO A 124 -5.45 -10.00 -14.05
N PRO A 125 -4.93 -9.93 -12.82
CA PRO A 125 -4.00 -10.94 -12.29
C PRO A 125 -4.59 -12.34 -12.38
N SER A 126 -3.78 -13.27 -12.91
CA SER A 126 -4.14 -14.66 -13.11
C SER A 126 -2.89 -15.53 -12.97
N TYR A 127 -3.11 -16.77 -12.52
CA TYR A 127 -2.07 -17.72 -12.14
C TYR A 127 -2.30 -19.03 -12.88
N ALA A 128 -1.22 -19.58 -13.43
CA ALA A 128 -1.20 -20.90 -14.04
C ALA A 128 -0.94 -22.01 -13.00
N LYS A 129 -0.32 -21.67 -11.87
CA LYS A 129 0.00 -22.58 -10.75
C LYS A 129 -0.18 -21.89 -9.41
N ASP A 130 -0.42 -22.67 -8.37
CA ASP A 130 -0.64 -22.16 -7.00
C ASP A 130 0.60 -21.48 -6.39
N ASP A 131 1.79 -21.81 -6.89
CA ASP A 131 3.08 -21.27 -6.44
C ASP A 131 3.68 -20.23 -7.40
N GLU A 132 2.94 -19.81 -8.43
CA GLU A 132 3.44 -18.84 -9.41
C GLU A 132 3.54 -17.44 -8.79
N VAL A 133 4.75 -16.89 -8.79
CA VAL A 133 5.01 -15.51 -8.41
C VAL A 133 5.01 -14.63 -9.66
N ILE A 134 4.06 -13.71 -9.74
CA ILE A 134 3.90 -12.79 -10.87
C ILE A 134 4.31 -11.36 -10.50
N CYS A 135 4.50 -10.54 -11.52
CA CYS A 135 4.49 -9.08 -11.38
C CYS A 135 3.36 -8.46 -12.20
N THR A 136 2.64 -7.50 -11.63
CA THR A 136 1.54 -6.81 -12.34
C THR A 136 1.49 -5.31 -12.06
N SER A 137 1.06 -4.54 -13.06
CA SER A 137 0.75 -3.11 -12.92
C SER A 137 -0.74 -2.81 -12.75
N TYR A 138 -1.59 -3.85 -12.76
CA TYR A 138 -3.05 -3.72 -12.77
C TYR A 138 -3.59 -2.88 -11.60
N TYR A 139 -3.04 -3.08 -10.40
CA TYR A 139 -3.45 -2.39 -9.18
C TYR A 139 -2.65 -1.11 -8.87
N SER A 140 -1.63 -0.79 -9.65
CA SER A 140 -0.70 0.31 -9.34
C SER A 140 -1.13 1.65 -9.96
N LYS A 141 -2.30 1.68 -10.60
CA LYS A 141 -2.90 2.92 -11.14
C LYS A 141 -3.27 3.87 -10.01
N ILE A 142 -3.05 5.16 -10.22
CA ILE A 142 -3.27 6.23 -9.22
C ILE A 142 -4.75 6.39 -8.81
N HIS A 143 -5.71 6.09 -9.68
CA HIS A 143 -7.14 6.15 -9.35
C HIS A 143 -7.64 4.82 -8.79
N PRO A 144 -8.43 4.83 -7.71
CA PRO A 144 -8.94 5.99 -6.98
C PRO A 144 -7.88 6.60 -6.03
N LEU A 145 -8.01 7.90 -5.76
CA LEU A 145 -7.09 8.63 -4.87
C LEU A 145 -7.26 8.27 -3.37
N GLU A 146 -8.30 7.50 -3.05
CA GLU A 146 -8.62 6.98 -1.71
C GLU A 146 -9.36 5.66 -1.82
N ASN A 147 -9.36 4.90 -0.73
CA ASN A 147 -10.17 3.68 -0.59
C ASN A 147 -9.90 2.63 -1.68
N GLY A 148 -8.75 2.72 -2.35
CA GLY A 148 -8.33 1.76 -3.35
C GLY A 148 -8.02 0.42 -2.71
N GLU A 149 -8.42 -0.66 -3.38
CA GLU A 149 -8.17 -2.03 -2.93
C GLU A 149 -7.17 -2.72 -3.86
N VAL A 150 -6.25 -3.47 -3.28
CA VAL A 150 -5.41 -4.48 -3.94
C VAL A 150 -5.86 -5.84 -3.44
N ARG A 151 -6.04 -6.79 -4.37
CA ARG A 151 -6.49 -8.16 -4.10
C ARG A 151 -5.52 -9.15 -4.72
#